data_AF-A0AAV5NVW0-F1
#
_entry.id   AF-A0AAV5NVW0-F1
#
_cell.length_a   1.000
_cell.length_b   1.000
_cell.length_c   1.000
_cell.angle_alpha   90.00
_cell.angle_beta   90.00
_cell.angle_gamma   90.00
#
_symmetry.space_group_name_H-M   'P 1'
#
loop_
_entity.id
_entity.type
_entity.pdbx_description
1 polymer ?
#
loop_
_entity_poly.entity_id
_entity_poly.type
_entity_poly.pdbx_seq_one_letter_code
_entity_poly.pdbx_strand_id
1 'polypeptide(L)'
;MARISNPADVHYLALEGGGGKGVTYLGAIRALERHGVLPINIDTPGQNQIRGISGASAGAITAMFLAMGYNSTQLQQVLNNSSTFTGFFDGPSIGLSRSVDRNNRPDLHTSAPNGVRPIDHIRQQSQSIRGLSMLASAVGNLARNGAFGSTSDPIVRRLIAHPEHYLFNILFDRGMFPGVAARNFLQSALYGTLWQRLVNRRTPQGQAPLIYAVNGSELNFREFFDLTGVDLVITGSNITKHRPSVFSKRHTPDFPVAEAVGISMNLPVLFKPVQVEANVPTGQYNQRADDYHGMWMDGGVLNNFPLHAFDFLSPSVSPQHPNLKPLNANTLGLRLTDGYPPSQRRRSATPQQGTFDVLLSHLGDVLGTVLYPSEEGQIRSQDERDQSIDLYTYDLATTEFAPPASKSATPIAEAERSVDAYFSQSP
;
A
#
# COMPACT_ATOMS: atom_id res chain seq x y z
N MET A 1 -14.44 10.41 22.95
CA MET A 1 -15.32 10.91 21.87
C MET A 1 -16.19 9.76 21.44
N ALA A 2 -17.47 10.01 21.17
CA ALA A 2 -18.40 8.93 20.85
C ALA A 2 -18.20 8.44 19.41
N ARG A 3 -18.40 7.14 19.21
CA ARG A 3 -18.68 6.48 17.93
C ARG A 3 -19.41 7.39 16.94
N ILE A 4 -19.03 7.31 15.65
CA ILE A 4 -19.74 8.03 14.58
C ILE A 4 -21.07 7.33 14.30
N SER A 5 -22.15 7.77 14.95
CA SER A 5 -23.47 7.15 14.82
C SER A 5 -24.24 7.57 13.57
N ASN A 6 -23.99 8.76 13.03
CA ASN A 6 -24.62 9.25 11.80
C ASN A 6 -23.65 9.13 10.62
N PRO A 7 -23.98 8.38 9.55
CA PRO A 7 -23.14 8.29 8.36
C PRO A 7 -22.74 9.64 7.75
N ALA A 8 -23.59 10.67 7.85
CA ALA A 8 -23.31 12.00 7.31
C ALA A 8 -22.12 12.71 8.00
N ASP A 9 -21.77 12.29 9.22
CA ASP A 9 -20.66 12.84 9.99
C ASP A 9 -19.31 12.18 9.63
N VAL A 10 -19.29 11.21 8.71
CA VAL A 10 -18.05 10.63 8.20
C VAL A 10 -17.48 11.55 7.12
N HIS A 11 -16.38 12.24 7.42
CA HIS A 11 -15.67 13.11 6.47
C HIS A 11 -14.31 12.57 6.03
N TYR A 12 -13.75 11.62 6.78
CA TYR A 12 -12.46 11.02 6.50
C TYR A 12 -12.52 9.51 6.64
N LEU A 13 -11.78 8.81 5.78
CA LEU A 13 -11.61 7.37 5.88
C LEU A 13 -10.15 7.03 6.16
N ALA A 14 -9.91 6.02 7.00
CA ALA A 14 -8.60 5.43 7.20
C ALA A 14 -8.65 3.93 6.90
N LEU A 15 -7.82 3.45 5.98
CA LEU A 15 -7.80 2.08 5.53
C LEU A 15 -6.49 1.42 5.95
N GLU A 16 -6.59 0.40 6.81
CA GLU A 16 -5.44 -0.38 7.25
C GLU A 16 -4.73 -1.15 6.11
N GLY A 17 -3.46 -1.49 6.29
CA GLY A 17 -2.80 -2.46 5.44
C GLY A 17 -3.16 -3.90 5.83
N GLY A 18 -3.16 -4.80 4.84
CA GLY A 18 -3.37 -6.23 5.08
C GLY A 18 -2.95 -7.11 3.90
N GLY A 19 -2.11 -6.58 3.00
CA GLY A 19 -1.70 -7.26 1.76
C GLY A 19 -2.89 -7.78 0.95
N GLY A 20 -2.88 -9.05 0.58
CA GLY A 20 -3.92 -9.68 -0.22
C GLY A 20 -5.32 -9.72 0.41
N LYS A 21 -5.44 -9.40 1.70
CA LYS A 21 -6.72 -9.30 2.41
C LYS A 21 -7.55 -8.07 2.00
N GLY A 22 -7.00 -7.16 1.19
CA GLY A 22 -7.67 -5.93 0.74
C GLY A 22 -8.99 -6.14 0.00
N VAL A 23 -9.25 -7.33 -0.56
CA VAL A 23 -10.53 -7.66 -1.21
C VAL A 23 -11.72 -7.50 -0.26
N THR A 24 -11.51 -7.65 1.05
CA THR A 24 -12.54 -7.50 2.10
C THR A 24 -13.12 -6.08 2.14
N TYR A 25 -12.34 -5.05 1.74
CA TYR A 25 -12.84 -3.68 1.65
C TYR A 25 -14.05 -3.53 0.73
N LEU A 26 -14.20 -4.41 -0.28
CA LEU A 26 -15.32 -4.33 -1.21
C LEU A 26 -16.68 -4.39 -0.50
N GLY A 27 -16.79 -5.21 0.55
CA GLY A 27 -18.02 -5.30 1.35
C GLY A 27 -18.30 -4.02 2.14
N ALA A 28 -17.28 -3.50 2.81
CA ALA A 28 -17.37 -2.25 3.55
C ALA A 28 -17.77 -1.07 2.66
N ILE A 29 -17.18 -0.99 1.46
CA ILE A 29 -17.45 0.08 0.49
C ILE A 29 -18.88 0.01 -0.03
N ARG A 30 -19.41 -1.19 -0.34
CA ARG A 30 -20.82 -1.37 -0.73
C ARG A 30 -21.79 -0.87 0.33
N ALA A 31 -21.51 -1.19 1.59
CA ALA A 31 -22.33 -0.70 2.70
C ALA A 31 -22.23 0.82 2.83
N LEU A 32 -21.03 1.39 2.79
CA LEU A 32 -20.83 2.85 2.83
C LEU A 32 -21.52 3.58 1.67
N GLU A 33 -21.62 2.97 0.49
CA GLU A 33 -22.41 3.49 -0.63
C GLU A 33 -23.91 3.53 -0.30
N ARG A 34 -24.45 2.47 0.31
CA ARG A 34 -25.87 2.45 0.74
C ARG A 34 -26.18 3.46 1.83
N HIS A 35 -25.22 3.72 2.73
CA HIS A 35 -25.33 4.73 3.78
C HIS A 35 -25.06 6.17 3.28
N GLY A 36 -24.78 6.36 1.98
CA GLY A 36 -24.57 7.67 1.38
C GLY A 36 -23.21 8.33 1.71
N VAL A 37 -22.27 7.59 2.29
CA VAL A 37 -20.92 8.06 2.59
C VAL A 37 -20.04 8.06 1.33
N LEU A 38 -20.23 7.07 0.47
CA LEU A 38 -19.58 6.88 -0.82
C LEU A 38 -20.65 6.81 -1.94
N PRO A 39 -20.30 6.92 -3.23
CA PRO A 39 -18.97 7.19 -3.79
C PRO A 39 -18.59 8.68 -3.75
N ILE A 40 -17.34 8.97 -4.10
CA ILE A 40 -16.85 10.35 -4.27
C ILE A 40 -17.15 10.81 -5.69
N ASN A 41 -17.83 11.94 -5.84
CA ASN A 41 -18.03 12.57 -7.14
C ASN A 41 -16.88 13.53 -7.45
N ILE A 42 -15.91 13.07 -8.26
CA ILE A 42 -14.78 13.91 -8.67
C ILE A 42 -15.19 15.03 -9.65
N ASP A 43 -16.39 15.04 -10.23
CA ASP A 43 -16.90 16.16 -11.06
C ASP A 43 -17.23 17.42 -10.25
N THR A 44 -17.36 17.29 -8.93
CA THR A 44 -17.53 18.42 -8.01
C THR A 44 -16.46 18.41 -6.92
N PRO A 45 -15.17 18.63 -7.26
CA PRO A 45 -14.07 18.63 -6.29
C PRO A 45 -14.32 19.56 -5.11
N GLY A 46 -14.10 19.06 -3.90
CA GLY A 46 -14.26 19.83 -2.65
C GLY A 46 -15.69 19.97 -2.14
N GLN A 47 -16.69 19.45 -2.88
CA GLN A 47 -18.10 19.44 -2.45
C GLN A 47 -18.57 18.08 -1.91
N ASN A 48 -17.70 17.06 -1.96
CA ASN A 48 -18.00 15.72 -1.47
C ASN A 48 -18.06 15.67 0.07
N GLN A 49 -18.84 14.72 0.59
CA GLN A 49 -18.88 14.43 2.03
C GLN A 49 -17.49 13.99 2.52
N ILE A 50 -16.85 13.06 1.80
CA ILE A 50 -15.48 12.64 2.06
C ILE A 50 -14.51 13.70 1.56
N ARG A 51 -13.72 14.24 2.49
CA ARG A 51 -12.72 15.30 2.25
C ARG A 51 -11.30 14.75 2.19
N GLY A 52 -11.07 13.56 2.73
CA GLY A 52 -9.76 12.92 2.73
C GLY A 52 -9.84 11.44 3.00
N ILE A 53 -8.88 10.70 2.44
CA ILE A 53 -8.75 9.26 2.64
C ILE A 53 -7.28 8.96 2.94
N SER A 54 -7.04 8.14 3.94
CA SER A 54 -5.71 7.65 4.28
C SER A 54 -5.61 6.14 4.12
N GLY A 55 -4.43 5.63 3.75
CA GLY A 55 -4.24 4.20 3.57
C GLY A 55 -2.79 3.73 3.70
N ALA A 56 -2.63 2.46 4.10
CA ALA A 56 -1.38 1.72 4.11
C ALA A 56 -1.49 0.46 3.24
N SER A 57 -0.45 0.06 2.52
CA SER A 57 -0.43 -1.21 1.75
C SER A 57 -1.67 -1.39 0.86
N ALA A 58 -2.41 -2.48 1.00
CA ALA A 58 -3.66 -2.68 0.27
C ALA A 58 -4.71 -1.57 0.52
N GLY A 59 -4.76 -1.01 1.72
CA GLY A 59 -5.55 0.18 2.04
C GLY A 59 -5.11 1.42 1.24
N ALA A 60 -3.81 1.57 0.92
CA ALA A 60 -3.31 2.65 0.08
C ALA A 60 -3.82 2.56 -1.38
N ILE A 61 -3.87 1.34 -1.94
CA ILE A 61 -4.43 1.09 -3.28
C ILE A 61 -5.90 1.47 -3.30
N THR A 62 -6.67 0.93 -2.34
CA THR A 62 -8.10 1.18 -2.21
C THR A 62 -8.38 2.67 -1.99
N ALA A 63 -7.60 3.33 -1.13
CA ALA A 63 -7.69 4.76 -0.88
C ALA A 63 -7.49 5.59 -2.15
N MET A 64 -6.48 5.26 -2.96
CA MET A 64 -6.22 5.93 -4.22
C MET A 64 -7.42 5.80 -5.18
N PHE A 65 -7.95 4.59 -5.38
CA PHE A 65 -9.08 4.38 -6.28
C PHE A 65 -10.37 5.05 -5.79
N LEU A 66 -10.69 4.96 -4.50
CA LEU A 66 -11.84 5.68 -3.92
C LEU A 66 -11.70 7.19 -4.09
N ALA A 67 -10.51 7.74 -3.85
CA ALA A 67 -10.25 9.17 -4.01
C ALA A 67 -10.33 9.63 -5.49
N MET A 68 -10.12 8.71 -6.44
CA MET A 68 -10.39 8.94 -7.87
C MET A 68 -11.87 8.74 -8.25
N GLY A 69 -12.77 8.52 -7.29
CA GLY A 69 -14.20 8.39 -7.52
C GLY A 69 -14.67 7.00 -7.92
N TYR A 70 -13.84 5.96 -7.76
CA TYR A 70 -14.27 4.59 -8.04
C TYR A 70 -15.34 4.15 -7.05
N ASN A 71 -16.41 3.55 -7.55
CA ASN A 71 -17.41 2.85 -6.76
C ASN A 71 -17.03 1.37 -6.55
N SER A 72 -17.80 0.66 -5.73
CA SER A 72 -17.61 -0.76 -5.41
C SER A 72 -17.58 -1.65 -6.66
N THR A 73 -18.39 -1.35 -7.68
CA THR A 73 -18.44 -2.14 -8.93
C THR A 73 -17.14 -1.98 -9.72
N GLN A 74 -16.65 -0.75 -9.87
CA GLN A 74 -15.39 -0.47 -10.55
C GLN A 74 -14.19 -1.03 -9.78
N LEU A 75 -14.18 -0.92 -8.44
CA LEU A 75 -13.17 -1.57 -7.60
C LEU A 75 -13.19 -3.09 -7.74
N GLN A 76 -14.37 -3.70 -7.78
CA GLN A 76 -14.49 -5.14 -8.01
C GLN A 76 -13.89 -5.54 -9.37
N GLN A 77 -14.07 -4.74 -10.42
CA GLN A 77 -13.45 -4.99 -11.73
C GLN A 77 -11.92 -4.93 -11.66
N VAL A 78 -11.38 -3.96 -10.93
CA VAL A 78 -9.93 -3.87 -10.68
C VAL A 78 -9.43 -5.14 -9.97
N LEU A 79 -10.10 -5.55 -8.89
CA LEU A 79 -9.72 -6.71 -8.07
C LEU A 79 -9.90 -8.07 -8.78
N ASN A 80 -10.91 -8.20 -9.64
CA ASN A 80 -11.18 -9.44 -10.38
C ASN A 80 -10.13 -9.76 -11.44
N ASN A 81 -9.31 -8.79 -11.84
CA ASN A 81 -8.23 -9.04 -12.79
C ASN A 81 -6.99 -9.61 -12.07
N SER A 82 -7.06 -10.90 -11.73
CA SER A 82 -5.98 -11.62 -11.05
C SER A 82 -4.65 -11.56 -11.82
N SER A 83 -4.68 -11.45 -13.15
CA SER A 83 -3.47 -11.30 -13.97
C SER A 83 -2.71 -10.01 -13.68
N THR A 84 -3.40 -8.95 -13.27
CA THR A 84 -2.79 -7.68 -12.86
C THR A 84 -1.94 -7.86 -11.60
N PHE A 85 -2.55 -8.37 -10.53
CA PHE A 85 -1.86 -8.49 -9.23
C PHE A 85 -0.80 -9.58 -9.23
N THR A 86 -1.04 -10.70 -9.91
CA THR A 86 0.00 -11.72 -10.13
C THR A 86 1.15 -11.20 -11.00
N GLY A 87 0.87 -10.22 -11.87
CA GLY A 87 1.87 -9.49 -12.65
C GLY A 87 2.80 -8.60 -11.82
N PHE A 88 2.44 -8.25 -10.58
CA PHE A 88 3.31 -7.45 -9.71
C PHE A 88 4.58 -8.19 -9.30
N PHE A 89 4.55 -9.54 -9.29
CA PHE A 89 5.71 -10.40 -9.07
C PHE A 89 6.62 -10.43 -10.34
N ASP A 90 7.31 -9.32 -10.57
CA ASP A 90 8.04 -8.98 -11.79
C ASP A 90 9.57 -9.26 -11.72
N GLY A 91 10.36 -8.66 -12.61
CA GLY A 91 11.81 -8.82 -12.61
C GLY A 91 12.31 -10.16 -13.18
N PRO A 92 13.50 -10.62 -12.75
CA PRO A 92 14.20 -10.28 -11.51
C PRO A 92 14.94 -8.93 -11.49
N SER A 93 15.35 -8.36 -12.63
CA SER A 93 16.06 -7.05 -12.72
C SER A 93 17.16 -6.86 -11.65
N ILE A 94 18.17 -7.72 -11.67
CA ILE A 94 19.29 -7.72 -10.71
C ILE A 94 20.04 -6.39 -10.68
N GLY A 95 20.34 -5.90 -9.47
CA GLY A 95 21.07 -4.64 -9.23
C GLY A 95 20.29 -3.38 -9.63
N LEU A 96 19.01 -3.52 -10.02
CA LEU A 96 18.11 -2.43 -10.34
C LEU A 96 16.92 -2.43 -9.37
N SER A 97 16.64 -1.25 -8.82
CA SER A 97 15.48 -0.99 -7.97
C SER A 97 14.75 0.25 -8.44
N ARG A 98 13.48 0.36 -8.04
CA ARG A 98 12.71 1.58 -8.19
C ARG A 98 13.35 2.71 -7.38
N SER A 99 13.28 3.93 -7.90
CA SER A 99 13.67 5.12 -7.16
C SER A 99 12.82 6.34 -7.50
N VAL A 100 13.01 7.42 -6.73
CA VAL A 100 12.50 8.76 -7.00
C VAL A 100 13.66 9.74 -6.86
N ASP A 101 13.92 10.53 -7.90
CA ASP A 101 15.03 11.46 -7.97
C ASP A 101 14.81 12.73 -7.10
N ARG A 102 15.81 13.61 -7.07
CA ARG A 102 15.77 14.88 -6.33
C ARG A 102 14.71 15.87 -6.83
N ASN A 103 14.22 15.68 -8.04
CA ASN A 103 13.19 16.50 -8.68
C ASN A 103 11.79 15.87 -8.52
N ASN A 104 11.63 14.87 -7.64
CA ASN A 104 10.39 14.14 -7.43
C ASN A 104 9.90 13.38 -8.69
N ARG A 105 10.81 12.87 -9.52
CA ARG A 105 10.47 12.07 -10.69
C ARG A 105 10.75 10.58 -10.45
N PRO A 106 9.85 9.68 -10.89
CA PRO A 106 10.14 8.26 -10.89
C PRO A 106 11.39 7.95 -11.71
N ASP A 107 12.30 7.17 -11.14
CA ASP A 107 13.54 6.77 -11.79
C ASP A 107 13.89 5.30 -11.43
N LEU A 108 15.02 4.82 -11.92
CA LEU A 108 15.65 3.56 -11.54
C LEU A 108 16.97 3.82 -10.86
N HIS A 109 17.20 3.13 -9.75
CA HIS A 109 18.45 3.18 -9.01
C HIS A 109 19.23 1.88 -9.23
N THR A 110 20.55 2.03 -9.38
CA THR A 110 21.50 0.92 -9.49
C THR A 110 22.35 0.87 -8.23
N SER A 111 22.60 -0.32 -7.70
CA SER A 111 23.49 -0.51 -6.55
C SER A 111 24.98 -0.27 -6.86
N ALA A 112 25.34 -0.13 -8.13
CA ALA A 112 26.73 0.08 -8.54
C ALA A 112 27.26 1.46 -8.13
N PRO A 113 28.51 1.54 -7.60
CA PRO A 113 29.16 2.81 -7.30
C PRO A 113 29.32 3.71 -8.53
N ASN A 114 29.45 5.01 -8.30
CA ASN A 114 29.70 5.99 -9.35
C ASN A 114 30.92 5.60 -10.20
N GLY A 115 30.74 5.61 -11.53
CA GLY A 115 31.78 5.25 -12.49
C GLY A 115 31.96 3.73 -12.71
N VAL A 116 31.24 2.89 -11.97
CA VAL A 116 31.23 1.43 -12.19
C VAL A 116 30.02 1.06 -13.03
N ARG A 117 30.23 0.27 -14.09
CA ARG A 117 29.10 -0.23 -14.89
C ARG A 117 28.28 -1.20 -14.04
N PRO A 118 26.94 -1.10 -14.02
CA PRO A 118 26.08 -1.98 -13.22
C PRO A 118 26.37 -3.47 -13.40
N ILE A 119 26.61 -3.90 -14.64
CA ILE A 119 26.91 -5.30 -14.96
C ILE A 119 28.21 -5.80 -14.34
N ASP A 120 29.23 -4.96 -14.23
CA ASP A 120 30.52 -5.32 -13.64
C ASP A 120 30.38 -5.46 -12.11
N HIS A 121 29.61 -4.57 -11.49
CA HIS A 121 29.31 -4.62 -10.05
C HIS A 121 28.56 -5.89 -9.68
N ILE A 122 27.50 -6.21 -10.43
CA ILE A 122 26.70 -7.44 -10.25
C ILE A 122 27.59 -8.69 -10.41
N ARG A 123 28.45 -8.72 -11.43
CA ARG A 123 29.38 -9.84 -11.65
C ARG A 123 30.33 -10.01 -10.47
N GLN A 124 30.89 -8.92 -9.96
CA GLN A 124 31.79 -8.94 -8.80
C GLN A 124 31.08 -9.47 -7.55
N GLN A 125 29.85 -9.02 -7.28
CA GLN A 125 29.05 -9.50 -6.15
C GLN A 125 28.73 -10.99 -6.26
N SER A 126 28.29 -11.46 -7.42
CA SER A 126 28.00 -12.88 -7.64
C SER A 126 29.23 -13.78 -7.45
N GLN A 127 30.43 -13.29 -7.79
CA GLN A 127 31.68 -14.02 -7.57
C GLN A 127 32.18 -13.99 -6.12
N SER A 128 31.74 -13.01 -5.33
CA SER A 128 32.18 -12.85 -3.93
C SER A 128 31.62 -13.92 -2.99
N ILE A 129 30.46 -14.52 -3.31
CA ILE A 129 29.84 -15.58 -2.51
C ILE A 129 30.19 -16.94 -3.11
N ARG A 130 31.13 -17.65 -2.47
CA ARG A 130 31.43 -19.04 -2.82
C ARG A 130 30.18 -19.90 -2.59
N GLY A 131 29.77 -20.65 -3.62
CA GLY A 131 28.63 -21.56 -3.53
C GLY A 131 27.25 -20.93 -3.77
N LEU A 132 27.17 -19.65 -4.20
CA LEU A 132 25.90 -19.01 -4.54
C LEU A 132 25.10 -19.80 -5.60
N SER A 133 25.77 -20.34 -6.61
CA SER A 133 25.16 -21.18 -7.63
C SER A 133 24.66 -22.52 -7.08
N MET A 134 25.37 -23.11 -6.11
CA MET A 134 24.95 -24.33 -5.43
C MET A 134 23.71 -24.06 -4.56
N LEU A 135 23.70 -22.94 -3.83
CA LEU A 135 22.54 -22.51 -3.05
C LEU A 135 21.34 -22.24 -3.94
N ALA A 136 21.51 -21.48 -5.03
CA ALA A 136 20.47 -21.21 -6.01
C ALA A 136 19.88 -22.50 -6.61
N SER A 137 20.75 -23.47 -6.93
CA SER A 137 20.34 -24.78 -7.43
C SER A 137 19.52 -25.55 -6.39
N ALA A 138 19.94 -25.51 -5.12
CA ALA A 138 19.21 -26.16 -4.02
C ALA A 138 17.83 -25.52 -3.82
N VAL A 139 17.75 -24.19 -3.76
CA VAL A 139 16.48 -23.44 -3.65
C VAL A 139 15.58 -23.74 -4.85
N GLY A 140 16.10 -23.74 -6.07
CA GLY A 140 15.34 -24.09 -7.26
C GLY A 140 14.81 -25.54 -7.25
N ASN A 141 15.58 -26.49 -6.72
CA ASN A 141 15.14 -27.88 -6.55
C ASN A 141 14.05 -28.02 -5.50
N LEU A 142 14.19 -27.36 -4.35
CA LEU A 142 13.15 -27.30 -3.32
C LEU A 142 11.85 -26.72 -3.89
N ALA A 143 11.95 -25.61 -4.62
CA ALA A 143 10.80 -24.98 -5.29
C ALA A 143 10.09 -25.94 -6.27
N ARG A 144 10.86 -26.63 -7.12
CA ARG A 144 10.32 -27.62 -8.08
C ARG A 144 9.63 -28.81 -7.40
N ASN A 145 10.10 -29.20 -6.23
CA ASN A 145 9.54 -30.29 -5.44
C ASN A 145 8.36 -29.84 -4.56
N GLY A 146 7.89 -28.60 -4.70
CA GLY A 146 6.73 -28.08 -3.97
C GLY A 146 7.02 -27.63 -2.55
N ALA A 147 8.29 -27.50 -2.15
CA ALA A 147 8.66 -27.09 -0.79
C ALA A 147 8.15 -25.69 -0.43
N PHE A 148 7.90 -24.83 -1.43
CA PHE A 148 7.37 -23.48 -1.24
C PHE A 148 5.90 -23.34 -1.65
N GLY A 149 5.17 -24.44 -1.79
CA GLY A 149 3.79 -24.44 -2.28
C GLY A 149 3.66 -24.88 -3.73
N SER A 150 2.52 -24.55 -4.35
CA SER A 150 2.21 -25.01 -5.70
C SER A 150 3.21 -24.50 -6.74
N THR A 151 3.68 -25.36 -7.64
CA THR A 151 4.52 -24.95 -8.78
C THR A 151 3.76 -24.09 -9.80
N SER A 152 2.43 -24.03 -9.71
CA SER A 152 1.59 -23.10 -10.46
C SER A 152 1.47 -21.72 -9.81
N ASP A 153 1.93 -21.55 -8.55
CA ASP A 153 1.94 -20.26 -7.88
C ASP A 153 2.87 -19.29 -8.64
N PRO A 154 2.45 -18.04 -8.92
CA PRO A 154 3.25 -17.07 -9.67
C PRO A 154 4.63 -16.80 -9.07
N ILE A 155 4.75 -16.71 -7.74
CA ILE A 155 6.01 -16.46 -7.03
C ILE A 155 6.92 -17.67 -7.20
N VAL A 156 6.41 -18.89 -6.94
CA VAL A 156 7.18 -20.14 -7.06
C VAL A 156 7.63 -20.36 -8.50
N ARG A 157 6.75 -20.13 -9.48
CA ARG A 157 7.08 -20.28 -10.90
C ARG A 157 8.21 -19.35 -11.33
N ARG A 158 8.21 -18.10 -10.87
CA ARG A 158 9.28 -17.13 -11.13
C ARG A 158 10.60 -17.55 -10.48
N LEU A 159 10.54 -18.00 -9.23
CA LEU A 159 11.71 -18.52 -8.50
C LEU A 159 12.31 -19.75 -9.20
N ILE A 160 11.50 -20.69 -9.68
CA ILE A 160 11.95 -21.87 -10.44
C ILE A 160 12.63 -21.44 -11.76
N ALA A 161 12.10 -20.43 -12.44
CA ALA A 161 12.62 -19.98 -13.72
C ALA A 161 14.00 -19.30 -13.61
N HIS A 162 14.22 -18.52 -12.54
CA HIS A 162 15.44 -17.73 -12.35
C HIS A 162 15.95 -17.73 -10.89
N PRO A 163 16.28 -18.89 -10.29
CA PRO A 163 16.56 -19.00 -8.86
C PRO A 163 17.78 -18.18 -8.43
N GLU A 164 18.83 -18.17 -9.24
CA GLU A 164 20.05 -17.40 -8.98
C GLU A 164 19.83 -15.89 -8.94
N HIS A 165 18.97 -15.36 -9.81
CA HIS A 165 18.69 -13.93 -9.89
C HIS A 165 17.79 -13.46 -8.75
N TYR A 166 16.75 -14.23 -8.40
CA TYR A 166 15.90 -13.89 -7.25
C TYR A 166 16.65 -14.05 -5.93
N LEU A 167 17.52 -15.04 -5.81
CA LEU A 167 18.41 -15.16 -4.66
C LEU A 167 19.41 -13.99 -4.58
N PHE A 168 19.99 -13.58 -5.70
CA PHE A 168 20.84 -12.39 -5.76
C PHE A 168 20.07 -11.15 -5.26
N ASN A 169 18.85 -10.93 -5.75
CA ASN A 169 18.02 -9.81 -5.34
C ASN A 169 17.74 -9.79 -3.83
N ILE A 170 17.46 -10.95 -3.24
CA ILE A 170 17.26 -11.09 -1.80
C ILE A 170 18.53 -10.66 -1.04
N LEU A 171 19.69 -11.18 -1.46
CA LEU A 171 20.96 -10.97 -0.75
C LEU A 171 21.52 -9.56 -0.90
N PHE A 172 21.41 -8.97 -2.09
CA PHE A 172 22.08 -7.71 -2.43
C PHE A 172 21.12 -6.53 -2.61
N ASP A 173 19.89 -6.77 -3.08
CA ASP A 173 18.89 -5.73 -3.32
C ASP A 173 17.77 -5.69 -2.25
N ARG A 174 17.88 -6.54 -1.22
CA ARG A 174 16.98 -6.59 -0.04
C ARG A 174 15.50 -6.88 -0.37
N GLY A 175 15.22 -7.47 -1.53
CA GLY A 175 13.88 -7.93 -1.87
C GLY A 175 13.80 -8.64 -3.21
N MET A 176 12.88 -9.59 -3.37
CA MET A 176 12.80 -10.46 -4.55
C MET A 176 12.36 -9.73 -5.83
N PHE A 177 11.28 -8.95 -5.74
CA PHE A 177 10.60 -8.36 -6.88
C PHE A 177 10.84 -6.85 -6.97
N PRO A 178 11.30 -6.32 -8.12
CA PRO A 178 11.49 -4.87 -8.32
C PRO A 178 10.23 -4.01 -8.10
N GLY A 179 9.04 -4.56 -8.38
CA GLY A 179 7.76 -3.85 -8.24
C GLY A 179 7.51 -2.77 -9.31
N VAL A 180 8.19 -2.84 -10.46
CA VAL A 180 8.00 -1.93 -11.59
C VAL A 180 6.64 -2.15 -12.25
N ALA A 181 6.18 -3.40 -12.35
CA ALA A 181 4.85 -3.71 -12.87
C ALA A 181 3.73 -3.09 -12.01
N ALA A 182 3.88 -3.11 -10.68
CA ALA A 182 2.93 -2.46 -9.76
C ALA A 182 2.92 -0.94 -9.95
N ARG A 183 4.10 -0.31 -10.03
CA ARG A 183 4.25 1.12 -10.38
C ARG A 183 3.51 1.44 -11.68
N ASN A 184 3.77 0.68 -12.75
CA ASN A 184 3.18 0.95 -14.07
C ASN A 184 1.65 0.82 -14.05
N PHE A 185 1.12 -0.17 -13.31
CA PHE A 185 -0.31 -0.33 -13.12
C PHE A 185 -0.93 0.90 -12.43
N LEU A 186 -0.33 1.37 -11.33
CA LEU A 186 -0.81 2.55 -10.59
C LEU A 186 -0.74 3.82 -11.44
N GLN A 187 0.35 4.01 -12.18
CA GLN A 187 0.51 5.14 -13.10
C GLN A 187 -0.54 5.11 -14.22
N SER A 188 -0.81 3.93 -14.77
CA SER A 188 -1.82 3.74 -15.82
C SER A 188 -3.24 3.99 -15.29
N ALA A 189 -3.53 3.59 -14.05
CA ALA A 189 -4.81 3.85 -13.40
C ALA A 189 -5.03 5.36 -13.20
N LEU A 190 -4.07 6.05 -12.59
CA LEU A 190 -4.11 7.51 -12.39
C LEU A 190 -4.27 8.25 -13.71
N TYR A 191 -3.45 7.89 -14.70
CA TYR A 191 -3.52 8.46 -16.03
C TYR A 191 -4.89 8.22 -16.66
N GLY A 192 -5.34 6.97 -16.75
CA GLY A 192 -6.59 6.61 -17.43
C GLY A 192 -7.81 7.32 -16.83
N THR A 193 -7.89 7.43 -15.51
CA THR A 193 -9.04 8.05 -14.83
C THR A 193 -8.98 9.58 -14.85
N LEU A 194 -7.82 10.18 -14.61
CA LEU A 194 -7.70 11.63 -14.44
C LEU A 194 -7.22 12.35 -15.70
N TRP A 195 -6.96 11.63 -16.80
CA TRP A 195 -6.41 12.12 -18.06
C TRP A 195 -7.02 13.45 -18.52
N GLN A 196 -8.33 13.46 -18.76
CA GLN A 196 -9.01 14.63 -19.33
C GLN A 196 -8.85 15.85 -18.43
N ARG A 197 -8.94 15.67 -17.11
CA ARG A 197 -8.81 16.75 -16.13
C ARG A 197 -7.36 17.26 -16.08
N LEU A 198 -6.39 16.35 -16.12
CA LEU A 198 -4.97 16.67 -16.10
C LEU A 198 -4.57 17.45 -17.35
N VAL A 199 -5.04 17.04 -18.53
CA VAL A 199 -4.84 17.77 -19.79
C VAL A 199 -5.45 19.17 -19.72
N ASN A 200 -6.72 19.29 -19.30
CA ASN A 200 -7.40 20.58 -19.20
C ASN A 200 -6.68 21.53 -18.23
N ARG A 201 -6.11 20.99 -17.14
CA ARG A 201 -5.35 21.77 -16.16
C ARG A 201 -3.99 22.22 -16.67
N ARG A 202 -3.25 21.34 -17.34
CA ARG A 202 -1.88 21.61 -17.82
C ARG A 202 -1.86 22.38 -19.14
N THR A 203 -2.99 22.50 -19.82
CA THR A 203 -3.12 23.28 -21.06
C THR A 203 -3.52 24.71 -20.73
N PRO A 204 -2.67 25.72 -21.02
CA PRO A 204 -3.05 27.12 -20.86
C PRO A 204 -4.28 27.48 -21.71
N GLN A 205 -5.12 28.39 -21.22
CA GLN A 205 -6.28 28.87 -21.97
C GLN A 205 -5.86 29.40 -23.35
N GLY A 206 -6.51 28.90 -24.40
CA GLY A 206 -6.23 29.28 -25.79
C GLY A 206 -5.11 28.51 -26.48
N GLN A 207 -4.50 27.51 -25.84
CA GLN A 207 -3.49 26.64 -26.46
C GLN A 207 -4.06 25.25 -26.76
N ALA A 208 -3.55 24.61 -27.81
CA ALA A 208 -3.88 23.22 -28.09
C ALA A 208 -3.24 22.30 -27.02
N PRO A 209 -3.96 21.29 -26.52
CA PRO A 209 -3.43 20.39 -25.51
C PRO A 209 -2.21 19.63 -26.06
N LEU A 210 -1.10 19.69 -25.34
CA LEU A 210 0.10 18.90 -25.63
C LEU A 210 -0.09 17.49 -25.06
N ILE A 211 -0.89 16.68 -25.76
CA ILE A 211 -1.29 15.31 -25.39
C ILE A 211 -0.06 14.42 -25.08
N TYR A 212 1.08 14.63 -25.72
CA TYR A 212 2.28 13.80 -25.48
C TYR A 212 3.12 14.23 -24.25
N ALA A 213 2.85 15.38 -23.65
CA ALA A 213 3.64 15.93 -22.55
C ALA A 213 3.10 15.59 -21.16
N VAL A 214 1.92 14.96 -21.09
CA VAL A 214 1.25 14.68 -19.83
C VAL A 214 1.50 13.22 -19.47
N ASN A 215 2.51 12.95 -18.66
CA ASN A 215 2.74 11.61 -18.09
C ASN A 215 2.09 11.52 -16.70
N GLY A 216 1.24 10.51 -16.49
CA GLY A 216 0.63 10.23 -15.18
C GLY A 216 1.64 9.79 -14.12
N SER A 217 2.86 9.40 -14.53
CA SER A 217 3.96 9.05 -13.64
C SER A 217 4.41 10.19 -12.73
N GLU A 218 4.18 11.44 -13.14
CA GLU A 218 4.56 12.64 -12.38
C GLU A 218 3.36 13.32 -11.70
N LEU A 219 2.16 12.71 -11.77
CA LEU A 219 0.99 13.25 -11.06
C LEU A 219 1.27 13.20 -9.55
N ASN A 220 1.44 14.38 -8.97
CA ASN A 220 1.82 14.56 -7.56
C ASN A 220 0.61 14.83 -6.65
N PHE A 221 0.82 14.80 -5.34
CA PHE A 221 -0.27 14.97 -4.37
C PHE A 221 -0.97 16.32 -4.44
N ARG A 222 -0.27 17.40 -4.82
CA ARG A 222 -0.89 18.72 -5.01
C ARG A 222 -1.87 18.66 -6.18
N GLU A 223 -1.42 18.20 -7.34
CA GLU A 223 -2.28 18.05 -8.51
C GLU A 223 -3.43 17.07 -8.24
N PHE A 224 -3.16 15.94 -7.59
CA PHE A 224 -4.19 14.96 -7.22
C PHE A 224 -5.32 15.60 -6.42
N PHE A 225 -4.97 16.37 -5.37
CA PHE A 225 -5.96 17.08 -4.56
C PHE A 225 -6.75 18.09 -5.41
N ASP A 226 -6.09 18.85 -6.27
CA ASP A 226 -6.79 19.86 -7.06
C ASP A 226 -7.73 19.25 -8.11
N LEU A 227 -7.43 18.03 -8.59
CA LEU A 227 -8.26 17.32 -9.58
C LEU A 227 -9.45 16.58 -8.97
N THR A 228 -9.32 16.10 -7.73
CA THR A 228 -10.29 15.22 -7.07
C THR A 228 -11.03 15.89 -5.90
N GLY A 229 -10.41 16.90 -5.29
CA GLY A 229 -10.87 17.52 -4.04
C GLY A 229 -10.61 16.69 -2.78
N VAL A 230 -9.88 15.56 -2.89
CA VAL A 230 -9.68 14.60 -1.80
C VAL A 230 -8.24 14.67 -1.27
N ASP A 231 -8.07 14.91 0.03
CA ASP A 231 -6.75 14.83 0.70
C ASP A 231 -6.34 13.36 0.86
N LEU A 232 -5.63 12.83 -0.13
CA LEU A 232 -5.05 11.47 -0.10
C LEU A 232 -3.78 11.45 0.76
N VAL A 233 -3.74 10.55 1.74
CA VAL A 233 -2.60 10.37 2.66
C VAL A 233 -2.14 8.91 2.65
N ILE A 234 -0.93 8.66 2.20
CA ILE A 234 -0.38 7.29 2.08
C ILE A 234 0.73 7.10 3.10
N THR A 235 0.74 6.01 3.86
CA THR A 235 1.85 5.71 4.78
C THR A 235 2.99 4.98 4.09
N GLY A 236 4.21 5.23 4.56
CA GLY A 236 5.40 4.50 4.17
C GLY A 236 6.38 4.43 5.34
N SER A 237 7.26 3.44 5.30
CA SER A 237 8.30 3.24 6.31
C SER A 237 9.65 3.63 5.74
N ASN A 238 10.27 4.70 6.26
CA ASN A 238 11.64 5.04 5.92
C ASN A 238 12.58 4.20 6.79
N ILE A 239 13.12 3.14 6.21
CA ILE A 239 13.96 2.17 6.94
C ILE A 239 15.40 2.67 7.13
N THR A 240 15.85 3.64 6.33
CA THR A 240 17.15 4.31 6.54
C THR A 240 17.12 5.22 7.77
N LYS A 241 15.99 5.90 8.00
CA LYS A 241 15.80 6.83 9.12
C LYS A 241 15.02 6.23 10.29
N HIS A 242 14.66 4.95 10.21
CA HIS A 242 13.91 4.21 11.22
C HIS A 242 12.63 4.92 11.70
N ARG A 243 11.86 5.51 10.77
CA ARG A 243 10.62 6.21 11.11
C ARG A 243 9.49 5.93 10.13
N PRO A 244 8.23 5.81 10.61
CA PRO A 244 7.07 5.94 9.75
C PRO A 244 6.96 7.39 9.26
N SER A 245 6.40 7.57 8.08
CA SER A 245 6.08 8.89 7.53
C SER A 245 4.91 8.76 6.56
N VAL A 246 4.34 9.90 6.16
CA VAL A 246 3.19 9.92 5.26
C VAL A 246 3.51 10.71 3.99
N PHE A 247 2.99 10.29 2.86
CA PHE A 247 3.00 11.03 1.62
C PHE A 247 1.62 11.68 1.44
N SER A 248 1.58 13.00 1.29
CA SER A 248 0.34 13.74 1.07
C SER A 248 0.61 15.13 0.51
N LYS A 249 -0.44 15.88 0.17
CA LYS A 249 -0.29 17.27 -0.31
C LYS A 249 0.36 18.21 0.72
N ARG A 250 0.32 17.84 2.00
CA ARG A 250 0.85 18.64 3.13
C ARG A 250 2.32 18.34 3.38
N HIS A 251 2.70 17.06 3.32
CA HIS A 251 4.04 16.60 3.66
C HIS A 251 4.95 16.54 2.43
N THR A 252 4.42 16.07 1.30
CA THR A 252 5.16 15.77 0.08
C THR A 252 4.36 16.20 -1.17
N PRO A 253 3.99 17.49 -1.31
CA PRO A 253 3.07 17.95 -2.35
C PRO A 253 3.51 17.60 -3.77
N ASP A 254 4.81 17.64 -4.03
CA ASP A 254 5.39 17.44 -5.35
C ASP A 254 5.78 15.97 -5.61
N PHE A 255 5.60 15.07 -4.62
CA PHE A 255 5.95 13.65 -4.74
C PHE A 255 4.90 12.88 -5.56
N PRO A 256 5.29 11.94 -6.44
CA PRO A 256 4.34 11.21 -7.28
C PRO A 256 3.41 10.29 -6.48
N VAL A 257 2.11 10.36 -6.74
CA VAL A 257 1.10 9.54 -6.05
C VAL A 257 1.32 8.05 -6.31
N ALA A 258 1.58 7.67 -7.56
CA ALA A 258 1.83 6.28 -7.93
C ALA A 258 3.04 5.68 -7.19
N GLU A 259 4.09 6.48 -6.98
CA GLU A 259 5.27 6.04 -6.23
C GLU A 259 4.98 5.88 -4.76
N ALA A 260 4.23 6.79 -4.15
CA ALA A 260 3.87 6.69 -2.74
C ALA A 260 3.00 5.45 -2.47
N VAL A 261 1.99 5.21 -3.32
CA VAL A 261 1.16 4.00 -3.21
C VAL A 261 2.00 2.74 -3.46
N GLY A 262 2.87 2.76 -4.49
CA GLY A 262 3.77 1.64 -4.78
C GLY A 262 4.85 1.40 -3.71
N ILE A 263 5.29 2.41 -2.98
CA ILE A 263 6.13 2.27 -1.78
C ILE A 263 5.32 1.61 -0.68
N SER A 264 4.09 2.08 -0.46
CA SER A 264 3.21 1.61 0.60
C SER A 264 2.86 0.14 0.46
N MET A 265 3.03 -0.48 -0.71
CA MET A 265 2.78 -1.90 -1.01
C MET A 265 4.04 -2.80 -0.97
N ASN A 266 5.23 -2.24 -0.70
CA ASN A 266 6.49 -2.98 -0.77
C ASN A 266 6.71 -3.86 0.44
N LEU A 267 5.95 -4.97 0.52
CA LEU A 267 6.10 -5.96 1.58
C LEU A 267 7.59 -6.33 1.71
N PRO A 268 8.19 -6.21 2.91
CA PRO A 268 9.61 -6.47 3.12
C PRO A 268 10.03 -7.85 2.59
N VAL A 269 11.23 -7.93 2.02
CA VAL A 269 11.80 -9.13 1.38
C VAL A 269 11.06 -9.57 0.12
N LEU A 270 9.74 -9.43 0.03
CA LEU A 270 8.98 -9.73 -1.18
C LEU A 270 9.30 -8.72 -2.28
N PHE A 271 9.22 -7.43 -1.98
CA PHE A 271 9.54 -6.36 -2.93
C PHE A 271 10.81 -5.61 -2.54
N LYS A 272 11.57 -5.18 -3.54
CA LYS A 272 12.75 -4.35 -3.34
C LYS A 272 12.35 -3.00 -2.71
N PRO A 273 13.05 -2.54 -1.67
CA PRO A 273 12.89 -1.19 -1.16
C PRO A 273 13.16 -0.14 -2.25
N VAL A 274 12.49 1.01 -2.15
CA VAL A 274 12.60 2.12 -3.10
C VAL A 274 13.57 3.16 -2.56
N GLN A 275 14.58 3.52 -3.36
CA GLN A 275 15.48 4.62 -3.01
C GLN A 275 14.78 5.95 -3.31
N VAL A 276 14.64 6.80 -2.31
CA VAL A 276 14.05 8.12 -2.46
C VAL A 276 15.13 9.16 -2.21
N GLU A 277 15.35 10.04 -3.19
CA GLU A 277 16.19 11.23 -3.09
C GLU A 277 15.35 12.52 -3.21
N ALA A 278 14.03 12.37 -3.21
CA ALA A 278 13.09 13.47 -3.39
C ALA A 278 13.24 14.54 -2.29
N ASN A 279 13.39 15.79 -2.72
CA ASN A 279 13.36 16.93 -1.82
C ASN A 279 11.92 17.33 -1.48
N VAL A 280 11.70 17.72 -0.23
CA VAL A 280 10.39 18.16 0.29
C VAL A 280 10.42 19.61 0.78
N PRO A 281 9.28 20.33 0.75
CA PRO A 281 9.23 21.69 1.31
C PRO A 281 9.52 21.69 2.81
N THR A 282 10.41 22.57 3.27
CA THR A 282 10.70 22.79 4.69
C THR A 282 9.63 23.70 5.32
N GLY A 283 9.16 23.36 6.52
CA GLY A 283 8.12 24.12 7.21
C GLY A 283 7.47 23.31 8.34
N GLN A 284 6.15 23.45 8.48
CA GLN A 284 5.40 22.83 9.57
C GLN A 284 5.52 21.30 9.62
N TYR A 285 5.63 20.63 8.47
CA TYR A 285 5.59 19.18 8.36
C TYR A 285 6.95 18.53 8.15
N ASN A 286 7.94 19.28 7.62
CA ASN A 286 9.31 18.79 7.39
C ASN A 286 10.31 19.80 7.94
N GLN A 287 11.29 19.33 8.71
CA GLN A 287 12.35 20.16 9.28
C GLN A 287 13.46 20.44 8.27
N ARG A 288 13.68 19.54 7.31
CA ARG A 288 14.75 19.64 6.32
C ARG A 288 14.26 19.19 4.94
N ALA A 289 14.85 19.75 3.88
CA ALA A 289 14.51 19.37 2.51
C ALA A 289 14.82 17.91 2.19
N ASP A 290 15.82 17.33 2.86
CA ASP A 290 16.26 15.93 2.72
C ASP A 290 15.47 14.97 3.64
N ASP A 291 14.37 15.41 4.27
CA ASP A 291 13.65 14.61 5.27
C ASP A 291 13.15 13.26 4.74
N TYR A 292 12.87 13.18 3.43
CA TYR A 292 12.39 11.95 2.80
C TYR A 292 13.49 11.11 2.14
N HIS A 293 14.75 11.53 2.21
CA HIS A 293 15.86 10.76 1.65
C HIS A 293 16.03 9.38 2.32
N GLY A 294 16.43 8.38 1.54
CA GLY A 294 16.74 7.04 2.01
C GLY A 294 15.89 5.94 1.38
N MET A 295 15.94 4.75 1.99
CA MET A 295 15.24 3.57 1.52
C MET A 295 13.86 3.46 2.17
N TRP A 296 12.87 3.14 1.34
CA TRP A 296 11.47 3.07 1.73
C TRP A 296 10.85 1.70 1.45
N MET A 297 9.95 1.28 2.35
CA MET A 297 9.16 0.05 2.27
C MET A 297 7.70 0.30 2.68
N ASP A 298 6.90 -0.77 2.65
CA ASP A 298 5.49 -0.80 3.01
C ASP A 298 5.20 -0.04 4.32
N GLY A 299 4.11 0.73 4.31
CA GLY A 299 3.67 1.50 5.47
C GLY A 299 3.34 0.60 6.67
N GLY A 300 2.84 -0.59 6.40
CA GLY A 300 2.51 -1.63 7.36
C GLY A 300 3.67 -2.11 8.21
N VAL A 301 4.93 -1.81 7.88
CA VAL A 301 6.09 -2.16 8.73
C VAL A 301 6.11 -1.34 10.02
N LEU A 302 5.80 -0.05 9.96
CA LEU A 302 5.91 0.87 11.11
C LEU A 302 4.59 1.61 11.44
N ASN A 303 3.66 1.72 10.49
CA ASN A 303 2.34 2.32 10.68
C ASN A 303 1.31 1.74 9.69
N ASN A 304 0.66 0.66 10.12
CA ASN A 304 -0.29 -0.11 9.31
C ASN A 304 -1.68 0.54 9.24
N PHE A 305 -2.05 1.39 10.20
CA PHE A 305 -3.37 1.98 10.31
C PHE A 305 -3.30 3.50 10.49
N PRO A 306 -3.37 4.29 9.40
CA PRO A 306 -3.22 5.74 9.46
C PRO A 306 -4.45 6.50 10.00
N LEU A 307 -5.09 5.99 11.05
CA LEU A 307 -6.30 6.56 11.66
C LEU A 307 -6.11 8.04 12.06
N HIS A 308 -4.90 8.40 12.49
CA HIS A 308 -4.54 9.75 12.94
C HIS A 308 -4.09 10.71 11.80
N ALA A 309 -4.27 10.35 10.53
CA ALA A 309 -3.83 11.17 9.39
C ALA A 309 -4.49 12.58 9.33
N PHE A 310 -5.63 12.74 10.00
CA PHE A 310 -6.47 13.93 9.94
C PHE A 310 -6.65 14.69 11.27
N ASP A 311 -5.92 14.31 12.32
CA ASP A 311 -6.04 14.91 13.66
C ASP A 311 -5.58 16.35 13.76
N PHE A 312 -4.76 16.80 12.82
CA PHE A 312 -4.36 18.21 12.74
C PHE A 312 -5.55 19.16 12.50
N LEU A 313 -6.70 18.62 12.09
CA LEU A 313 -7.97 19.35 11.94
C LEU A 313 -8.78 19.41 13.22
N SER A 314 -8.36 18.71 14.28
CA SER A 314 -9.07 18.62 15.55
C SER A 314 -8.59 19.73 16.49
N PRO A 315 -9.42 20.74 16.80
CA PRO A 315 -8.97 21.91 17.56
C PRO A 315 -8.84 21.66 19.08
N SER A 316 -9.35 20.54 19.62
CA SER A 316 -9.54 20.35 21.07
C SER A 316 -8.76 19.17 21.64
N VAL A 317 -7.70 19.42 22.41
CA VAL A 317 -6.89 18.37 23.08
C VAL A 317 -7.77 17.47 23.96
N SER A 318 -7.60 16.15 23.86
CA SER A 318 -8.32 15.19 24.71
C SER A 318 -7.97 15.41 26.19
N PRO A 319 -8.96 15.58 27.08
CA PRO A 319 -8.71 15.66 28.52
C PRO A 319 -8.12 14.35 29.10
N GLN A 320 -8.43 13.20 28.49
CA GLN A 320 -7.93 11.89 28.94
C GLN A 320 -6.48 11.63 28.48
N HIS A 321 -6.06 12.21 27.36
CA HIS A 321 -4.72 12.06 26.81
C HIS A 321 -4.13 13.42 26.41
N PRO A 322 -3.77 14.28 27.37
CA PRO A 322 -3.33 15.65 27.09
C PRO A 322 -2.03 15.74 26.25
N ASN A 323 -1.27 14.63 26.18
CA ASN A 323 -0.04 14.52 25.41
C ASN A 323 -0.25 13.92 24.00
N LEU A 324 -1.46 13.47 23.65
CA LEU A 324 -1.80 12.96 22.34
C LEU A 324 -2.68 13.96 21.61
N LYS A 325 -2.48 14.10 20.28
CA LYS A 325 -3.47 14.79 19.47
C LYS A 325 -4.77 13.98 19.55
N PRO A 326 -5.92 14.64 19.80
CA PRO A 326 -7.21 13.98 19.80
C PRO A 326 -7.46 13.35 18.43
N LEU A 327 -8.05 12.16 18.40
CA LEU A 327 -8.53 11.58 17.16
C LEU A 327 -9.58 12.51 16.54
N ASN A 328 -9.50 12.71 15.23
CA ASN A 328 -10.52 13.47 14.52
C ASN A 328 -11.88 12.75 14.56
N ALA A 329 -12.87 13.39 15.18
CA ALA A 329 -14.22 12.87 15.42
C ALA A 329 -14.98 12.46 14.14
N ASN A 330 -14.56 12.93 12.97
CA ASN A 330 -15.19 12.61 11.69
C ASN A 330 -14.39 11.59 10.86
N THR A 331 -13.42 10.90 11.46
CA THR A 331 -12.61 9.87 10.79
C THR A 331 -13.14 8.48 11.12
N LEU A 332 -13.54 7.73 10.09
CA LEU A 332 -13.93 6.33 10.21
C LEU A 332 -12.80 5.42 9.72
N GLY A 333 -12.37 4.52 10.59
CA GLY A 333 -11.35 3.52 10.33
C GLY A 333 -11.93 2.20 9.83
N LEU A 334 -11.31 1.61 8.81
CA LEU A 334 -11.63 0.27 8.29
C LEU A 334 -10.42 -0.64 8.49
N ARG A 335 -10.55 -1.56 9.45
CA ARG A 335 -9.45 -2.37 9.98
C ARG A 335 -9.54 -3.80 9.45
N LEU A 336 -8.48 -4.33 8.83
CA LEU A 336 -8.46 -5.71 8.35
C LEU A 336 -8.07 -6.62 9.52
N THR A 337 -9.05 -7.34 10.07
CA THR A 337 -8.86 -8.17 11.26
C THR A 337 -8.78 -9.63 10.91
N ASP A 338 -7.73 -10.30 11.38
CA ASP A 338 -7.52 -11.72 11.10
C ASP A 338 -8.52 -12.64 11.79
N GLY A 339 -8.87 -13.70 11.07
CA GLY A 339 -9.78 -14.72 11.54
C GLY A 339 -11.25 -14.30 11.45
N TYR A 340 -12.03 -14.72 12.45
CA TYR A 340 -13.48 -14.78 12.39
C TYR A 340 -14.11 -13.79 13.37
N PRO A 341 -15.31 -13.27 13.08
CA PRO A 341 -16.04 -12.43 14.03
C PRO A 341 -16.29 -13.19 15.36
N PRO A 342 -16.33 -12.49 16.51
CA PRO A 342 -16.46 -13.12 17.83
C PRO A 342 -17.65 -14.09 17.96
N SER A 343 -18.75 -13.78 17.27
CA SER A 343 -19.98 -14.60 17.25
C SER A 343 -19.83 -15.94 16.52
N GLN A 344 -18.79 -16.10 15.69
CA GLN A 344 -18.55 -17.28 14.85
C GLN A 344 -17.26 -18.02 15.23
N ARG A 345 -16.73 -17.82 16.46
CA ARG A 345 -15.50 -18.47 16.95
C ARG A 345 -15.58 -20.00 16.78
N ARG A 346 -15.04 -20.50 15.67
CA ARG A 346 -14.65 -21.90 15.49
C ARG A 346 -13.29 -22.11 16.17
N ARG A 347 -12.99 -23.35 16.56
CA ARG A 347 -11.60 -23.75 16.85
C ARG A 347 -10.78 -23.33 15.62
N SER A 348 -9.85 -22.40 15.81
CA SER A 348 -8.97 -21.90 14.77
C SER A 348 -8.34 -23.08 14.04
N ALA A 349 -8.66 -23.26 12.76
CA ALA A 349 -7.74 -23.97 11.89
C ALA A 349 -6.44 -23.17 11.91
N THR A 350 -5.29 -23.85 12.00
CA THR A 350 -3.99 -23.19 11.88
C THR A 350 -4.02 -22.34 10.61
N PRO A 351 -3.64 -21.04 10.66
CA PRO A 351 -3.62 -20.19 9.47
C PRO A 351 -2.90 -20.94 8.34
N GLN A 352 -3.55 -21.10 7.19
CA GLN A 352 -2.86 -21.65 6.03
C GLN A 352 -1.74 -20.67 5.67
N GLN A 353 -0.49 -21.06 5.92
CA GLN A 353 0.67 -20.26 5.57
C GLN A 353 0.66 -20.01 4.06
N GLY A 354 0.81 -18.74 3.66
CA GLY A 354 0.97 -18.40 2.26
C GLY A 354 2.29 -18.93 1.71
N THR A 355 2.36 -19.12 0.40
CA THR A 355 3.59 -19.42 -0.36
C THR A 355 4.80 -18.62 0.14
N PHE A 356 4.60 -17.32 0.37
CA PHE A 356 5.65 -16.42 0.82
C PHE A 356 6.08 -16.65 2.27
N ASP A 357 5.15 -16.98 3.16
CA ASP A 357 5.47 -17.29 4.57
C ASP A 357 6.35 -18.54 4.66
N VAL A 358 6.03 -19.55 3.84
CA VAL A 358 6.85 -20.76 3.70
C VAL A 358 8.23 -20.40 3.13
N LEU A 359 8.29 -19.57 2.09
CA LEU A 359 9.54 -19.11 1.50
C LEU A 359 10.41 -18.34 2.51
N LEU A 360 9.82 -17.43 3.30
CA LEU A 360 10.53 -16.71 4.36
C LEU A 360 11.01 -17.65 5.47
N SER A 361 10.21 -18.63 5.89
CA SER A 361 10.64 -19.58 6.92
C SER A 361 11.88 -20.38 6.51
N HIS A 362 12.01 -20.71 5.22
CA HIS A 362 13.17 -21.44 4.69
C HIS A 362 14.37 -20.53 4.39
N LEU A 363 14.14 -19.23 4.19
CA LEU A 363 15.20 -18.23 3.99
C LEU A 363 15.63 -17.52 5.29
N GLY A 364 14.84 -17.62 6.35
CA GLY A 364 15.06 -16.95 7.64
C GLY A 364 16.33 -17.40 8.36
N ASP A 365 16.81 -18.61 8.08
CA ASP A 365 18.12 -19.09 8.57
C ASP A 365 19.32 -18.42 7.85
N VAL A 366 19.09 -17.79 6.70
CA VAL A 366 20.11 -17.09 5.88
C VAL A 366 20.01 -15.56 6.01
N LEU A 367 18.80 -15.05 6.26
CA LEU A 367 18.52 -13.63 6.36
C LEU A 367 18.34 -13.24 7.83
N GLY A 368 19.41 -12.70 8.43
CA GLY A 368 19.36 -12.08 9.75
C GLY A 368 18.16 -11.12 9.86
N THR A 369 17.28 -11.44 10.79
CA THR A 369 15.93 -10.90 10.95
C THR A 369 15.90 -9.37 11.09
N VAL A 370 15.18 -8.68 10.21
CA VAL A 370 14.58 -7.36 10.48
C VAL A 370 13.17 -7.36 9.91
N LEU A 371 12.27 -8.09 10.57
CA LEU A 371 10.83 -7.94 10.40
C LEU A 371 10.29 -7.56 11.77
N TYR A 372 9.91 -6.28 11.93
CA TYR A 372 9.17 -5.84 13.10
C TYR A 372 7.72 -6.32 12.93
N PRO A 373 7.16 -7.10 13.86
CA PRO A 373 5.74 -7.43 13.83
C PRO A 373 4.94 -6.17 14.15
N SER A 374 4.03 -5.78 13.25
CA SER A 374 3.36 -4.47 13.29
C SER A 374 1.89 -4.51 13.69
N GLU A 375 1.33 -5.66 14.05
CA GLU A 375 -0.14 -5.81 14.08
C GLU A 375 -0.81 -5.68 15.47
N GLU A 376 -0.13 -5.93 16.58
CA GLU A 376 -0.73 -5.82 17.93
C GLU A 376 -0.27 -4.54 18.65
N GLY A 377 -0.96 -3.42 18.44
CA GLY A 377 -0.73 -2.19 19.23
C GLY A 377 -1.17 -0.86 18.62
N GLN A 378 -1.90 -0.86 17.50
CA GLN A 378 -2.26 0.38 16.80
C GLN A 378 -3.56 1.02 17.30
N ILE A 379 -4.48 0.22 17.88
CA ILE A 379 -5.61 0.74 18.65
C ILE A 379 -5.20 0.86 20.12
N ARG A 380 -5.21 2.09 20.63
CA ARG A 380 -4.64 2.46 21.94
C ARG A 380 -5.66 3.04 22.90
N SER A 381 -6.80 3.49 22.38
CA SER A 381 -7.87 4.13 23.15
C SER A 381 -9.24 3.53 22.81
N GLN A 382 -10.24 3.83 23.65
CA GLN A 382 -11.63 3.46 23.35
C GLN A 382 -12.16 4.26 22.16
N ASP A 383 -11.80 5.54 22.05
CA ASP A 383 -12.18 6.41 20.93
C ASP A 383 -11.74 5.83 19.58
N GLU A 384 -10.50 5.32 19.50
CA GLU A 384 -10.00 4.65 18.29
C GLU A 384 -10.77 3.36 17.97
N ARG A 385 -11.19 2.59 18.98
CA ARG A 385 -12.08 1.42 18.77
C ARG A 385 -13.44 1.84 18.27
N ASP A 386 -14.02 2.85 18.90
CA ASP A 386 -15.38 3.33 18.61
C ASP A 386 -15.48 4.00 17.23
N GLN A 387 -14.36 4.49 16.69
CA GLN A 387 -14.25 5.03 15.33
C GLN A 387 -13.67 4.05 14.31
N SER A 388 -13.53 2.76 14.66
CA SER A 388 -13.01 1.72 13.77
C SER A 388 -13.99 0.58 13.58
N ILE A 389 -14.05 0.04 12.37
CA ILE A 389 -14.84 -1.15 12.03
C ILE A 389 -13.88 -2.28 11.70
N ASP A 390 -13.95 -3.36 12.46
CA ASP A 390 -13.21 -4.60 12.17
C ASP A 390 -13.85 -5.32 10.97
N LEU A 391 -13.04 -5.53 9.94
CA LEU A 391 -13.36 -6.27 8.74
C LEU A 391 -12.67 -7.63 8.80
N TYR A 392 -13.41 -8.65 9.22
CA TYR A 392 -12.86 -10.00 9.43
C TYR A 392 -12.45 -10.66 8.10
N THR A 393 -11.20 -11.12 8.02
CA THR A 393 -10.56 -11.63 6.80
C THR A 393 -10.65 -13.16 6.66
N TYR A 394 -11.17 -13.85 7.69
CA TYR A 394 -11.29 -15.31 7.73
C TYR A 394 -9.95 -15.99 7.44
N ASP A 395 -9.88 -16.82 6.39
CA ASP A 395 -8.69 -17.59 6.02
C ASP A 395 -7.87 -16.92 4.90
N LEU A 396 -8.14 -15.66 4.56
CA LEU A 396 -7.39 -14.91 3.54
C LEU A 396 -5.95 -14.66 4.00
N ALA A 397 -4.98 -14.99 3.14
CA ALA A 397 -3.56 -14.78 3.43
C ALA A 397 -3.07 -13.41 2.92
N THR A 398 -2.07 -12.84 3.60
CA THR A 398 -1.46 -11.53 3.26
C THR A 398 -0.80 -11.51 1.87
N THR A 399 -0.46 -12.66 1.31
CA THR A 399 0.16 -12.74 -0.03
C THR A 399 -0.81 -13.14 -1.14
N GLU A 400 -2.08 -13.33 -0.81
CA GLU A 400 -3.11 -13.78 -1.75
C GLU A 400 -3.85 -12.59 -2.35
N PHE A 401 -3.17 -11.82 -3.22
CA PHE A 401 -3.67 -10.52 -3.72
C PHE A 401 -4.91 -10.60 -4.63
N ALA A 402 -5.25 -11.77 -5.15
CA ALA A 402 -6.44 -12.01 -5.97
C ALA A 402 -7.05 -13.37 -5.63
N PRO A 403 -7.64 -13.52 -4.43
CA PRO A 403 -8.18 -14.78 -3.96
C PRO A 403 -9.42 -15.18 -4.77
N PRO A 404 -9.66 -16.48 -5.01
CA PRO A 404 -10.85 -16.93 -5.74
C PRO A 404 -12.14 -16.54 -5.00
N ALA A 405 -13.24 -16.37 -5.75
CA ALA A 405 -14.53 -15.97 -5.19
C ALA A 405 -15.03 -16.91 -4.08
N SER A 406 -14.72 -18.21 -4.17
CA SER A 406 -15.04 -19.19 -3.12
C SER A 406 -14.40 -18.88 -1.76
N LYS A 407 -13.28 -18.15 -1.74
CA LYS A 407 -12.57 -17.75 -0.53
C LYS A 407 -12.89 -16.32 -0.09
N SER A 408 -13.12 -15.40 -1.04
CA SER A 408 -13.36 -13.99 -0.74
C SER A 408 -14.83 -13.61 -0.50
N ALA A 409 -15.80 -14.40 -0.98
CA ALA A 409 -17.22 -14.07 -0.85
C ALA A 409 -17.69 -13.91 0.60
N THR A 410 -17.22 -14.78 1.51
CA THR A 410 -17.61 -14.74 2.92
C THR A 410 -17.03 -13.50 3.65
N PRO A 411 -15.72 -13.21 3.58
CA PRO A 411 -15.16 -11.96 4.11
C PRO A 411 -15.86 -10.70 3.58
N ILE A 412 -16.15 -10.64 2.27
CA ILE A 412 -16.88 -9.50 1.67
C ILE A 412 -18.26 -9.34 2.31
N ALA A 413 -19.04 -10.42 2.43
CA ALA A 413 -20.38 -10.35 3.00
C ALA A 413 -20.39 -10.06 4.52
N GLU A 414 -19.35 -10.47 5.24
CA GLU A 414 -19.18 -10.11 6.67
C GLU A 414 -18.78 -8.64 6.84
N ALA A 415 -17.88 -8.11 6.00
CA ALA A 415 -17.48 -6.71 6.03
C ALA A 415 -18.68 -5.77 5.77
N GLU A 416 -19.54 -6.14 4.81
CA GLU A 416 -20.78 -5.43 4.52
C GLU A 416 -21.71 -5.39 5.75
N ARG A 417 -21.93 -6.54 6.40
CA ARG A 417 -22.71 -6.63 7.65
C ARG A 417 -22.08 -5.86 8.81
N SER A 418 -20.75 -5.84 8.90
CA SER A 418 -20.02 -5.14 9.96
C SER A 418 -20.24 -3.63 9.88
N VAL A 419 -20.22 -3.07 8.66
CA VAL A 419 -20.54 -1.64 8.44
C VAL A 419 -22.01 -1.34 8.70
N ASP A 420 -22.93 -2.18 8.21
CA ASP A 420 -24.36 -1.99 8.48
C ASP A 420 -24.67 -2.05 9.98
N ALA A 421 -24.07 -3.00 10.70
CA ALA A 421 -24.18 -3.10 12.15
C ALA A 421 -23.55 -1.89 12.87
N TYR A 422 -22.48 -1.32 12.32
CA TYR A 422 -21.85 -0.14 12.88
C TYR A 422 -22.78 1.08 12.89
N PHE A 423 -23.58 1.29 11.83
CA PHE A 423 -24.52 2.42 11.77
C PHE A 423 -25.93 2.11 12.30
N SER A 424 -26.27 0.83 12.52
CA SER A 424 -27.59 0.43 13.03
C SER A 424 -27.71 0.44 14.56
N GLN A 425 -26.59 0.46 15.27
CA GLN A 425 -26.61 0.48 16.74
C GLN A 425 -26.91 1.90 17.23
N SER A 426 -27.88 2.03 18.14
CA SER A 426 -28.18 3.30 18.80
C SER A 426 -26.95 3.79 19.59
N PRO A 427 -26.71 5.12 19.62
CA PRO A 427 -25.56 5.72 20.32
C PRO A 427 -25.51 5.44 21.82
#